data_AF-A0A257NQI9-F1
#
_entry.id   AF-A0A257NQI9-F1
#
_cell.length_a   1.000
_cell.length_b   1.000
_cell.length_c   1.000
_cell.angle_alpha   90.00
_cell.angle_beta   90.00
_cell.angle_gamma   90.00
#
_symmetry.space_group_name_H-M   'P 1'
#
loop_
_entity.id
_entity.type
_entity.pdbx_description
1 polymer ?
#
loop_
_entity_poly.entity_id
_entity_poly.type
_entity_poly.pdbx_seq_one_letter_code
_entity_poly.pdbx_strand_id
1 'polypeptide(L)'
;MAKPYVIGFGPWAPDGADVAFGMNFQYSQTTVPLADCNNVYYAHTSYRSLPAFVSSGALASQCIGAWTALDTSSNPQIYAGAGSDLYHWSGSAWTNVSKSAGAYSGATQWSFVDFGGCIIGADGIHAMQDMTVGGSAFADITAAPIGNVLGVINQSLFVGDLTSPTAIPYRVQWSGIGDPASWPTPLTDAAIAAESSY
;
A
#
# COMPACT_ATOMS: atom_id res chain seq x y z
N MET A 1 29.13 24.85 5.25
CA MET A 1 28.61 24.17 4.04
C MET A 1 29.10 22.74 4.04
N ALA A 2 28.21 21.75 4.15
CA ALA A 2 28.60 20.35 4.00
C ALA A 2 28.96 20.09 2.53
N LYS A 3 30.17 19.57 2.27
CA LYS A 3 30.62 19.26 0.91
C LYS A 3 30.09 17.87 0.52
N PRO A 4 29.47 17.70 -0.66
CA PRO A 4 29.03 16.38 -1.11
C PRO A 4 30.24 15.48 -1.34
N TYR A 5 30.18 14.25 -0.82
CA TYR A 5 31.15 13.20 -1.11
C TYR A 5 30.60 12.33 -2.25
N VAL A 6 31.44 12.03 -3.24
CA VAL A 6 31.13 11.09 -4.31
C VAL A 6 31.94 9.83 -4.04
N ILE A 7 31.26 8.72 -3.78
CA ILE A 7 31.91 7.41 -3.62
C ILE A 7 32.10 6.83 -5.02
N GLY A 8 33.34 6.74 -5.47
CA GLY A 8 33.68 6.08 -6.74
C GLY A 8 33.82 4.58 -6.51
N PHE A 9 32.98 3.78 -7.16
CA PHE A 9 33.15 2.33 -7.18
C PHE A 9 34.27 1.95 -8.15
N GLY A 10 35.13 1.01 -7.73
CA GLY A 10 36.15 0.41 -8.59
C GLY A 10 35.55 -0.57 -9.62
N PRO A 11 36.40 -1.23 -10.44
CA PRO A 11 35.96 -2.28 -11.36
C PRO A 11 35.15 -3.37 -10.63
N TRP A 12 34.08 -3.85 -11.25
CA TRP A 12 33.21 -4.89 -10.68
C TRP A 12 34.03 -6.14 -10.34
N ALA A 13 34.19 -6.45 -9.05
CA ALA A 13 34.81 -7.67 -8.55
C ALA A 13 33.71 -8.57 -7.95
N PRO A 14 33.82 -9.92 -8.07
CA PRO A 14 32.90 -10.83 -7.39
C PRO A 14 32.94 -10.59 -5.87
N ASP A 15 31.80 -10.84 -5.21
CA ASP A 15 31.63 -10.81 -3.76
C ASP A 15 32.80 -11.52 -3.06
N GLY A 16 33.64 -10.73 -2.39
CA GLY A 16 34.71 -11.20 -1.53
C GLY A 16 34.35 -10.92 -0.08
N ALA A 17 34.51 -11.93 0.78
CA ALA A 17 34.48 -11.74 2.22
C ALA A 17 35.56 -10.72 2.62
N ASP A 18 35.14 -9.64 3.26
CA ASP A 18 35.95 -8.48 3.65
C ASP A 18 36.63 -7.73 2.50
N VAL A 19 35.89 -6.72 2.01
CA VAL A 19 36.37 -5.72 1.06
C VAL A 19 37.33 -4.72 1.72
N ALA A 20 38.60 -5.13 1.86
CA ALA A 20 39.73 -4.24 2.08
C ALA A 20 40.04 -3.43 0.80
N PHE A 21 39.16 -2.49 0.43
CA PHE A 21 39.41 -1.55 -0.66
C PHE A 21 40.36 -0.44 -0.18
N GLY A 22 41.65 -0.56 -0.51
CA GLY A 22 42.59 0.55 -0.43
C GLY A 22 42.30 1.59 -1.51
N MET A 23 41.70 2.72 -1.14
CA MET A 23 41.49 3.86 -2.04
C MET A 23 42.80 4.66 -2.21
N ASN A 24 43.24 4.90 -3.45
CA ASN A 24 44.44 5.68 -3.77
C ASN A 24 44.25 7.21 -3.73
N PHE A 25 43.55 7.74 -2.72
CA PHE A 25 43.61 9.18 -2.43
C PHE A 25 43.77 9.40 -0.92
N GLN A 26 45.02 9.62 -0.54
CA GLN A 26 45.49 9.76 0.83
C GLN A 26 45.46 11.23 1.26
N TYR A 27 44.56 11.58 2.17
CA TYR A 27 44.79 12.60 3.20
C TYR A 27 44.27 12.10 4.56
N SER A 28 44.71 10.91 4.94
CA SER A 28 44.89 10.39 6.31
C SER A 28 45.22 8.91 6.18
N GLN A 29 46.23 8.40 6.90
CA GLN A 29 46.57 6.96 6.93
C GLN A 29 45.62 6.15 7.82
N THR A 30 44.55 6.75 8.34
CA THR A 30 43.52 6.03 9.08
C THR A 30 42.64 5.30 8.07
N THR A 31 42.74 3.97 8.00
CA THR A 31 41.74 3.13 7.36
C THR A 31 40.38 3.51 7.94
N VAL A 32 39.53 4.16 7.14
CA VAL A 32 38.14 4.40 7.53
C VAL A 32 37.40 3.11 7.21
N PRO A 33 36.96 2.33 8.23
CA PRO A 33 36.19 1.12 7.98
C PRO A 33 34.95 1.47 7.14
N LEU A 34 34.43 0.50 6.40
CA LEU A 34 33.15 0.62 5.69
C LEU A 34 32.13 1.18 6.69
N ALA A 35 31.76 2.45 6.53
CA ALA A 35 30.95 3.13 7.53
C ALA A 35 29.53 2.59 7.46
N ASP A 36 28.93 2.29 8.62
CA ASP A 36 27.52 1.96 8.72
C ASP A 36 26.70 3.07 8.06
N CYS A 37 26.11 2.75 6.91
CA CYS A 37 25.21 3.65 6.20
C CYS A 37 23.83 3.58 6.87
N ASN A 38 23.73 4.17 8.06
CA ASN A 38 22.48 4.25 8.81
C ASN A 38 21.58 5.36 8.25
N ASN A 39 20.26 5.17 8.33
CA ASN A 39 19.25 6.15 7.90
C ASN A 39 19.40 6.61 6.44
N VAL A 40 19.76 5.69 5.54
CA VAL A 40 19.70 5.94 4.10
C VAL A 40 18.82 4.90 3.42
N TYR A 41 18.24 5.28 2.29
CA TYR A 41 17.57 4.36 1.39
C TYR A 41 18.20 4.46 0.00
N TYR A 42 18.19 3.35 -0.74
CA TYR A 42 18.67 3.34 -2.11
C TYR A 42 17.75 4.19 -2.99
N ALA A 43 18.33 5.07 -3.79
CA ALA A 43 17.63 5.85 -4.79
C ALA A 43 18.47 5.92 -6.06
N HIS A 44 17.94 5.37 -7.16
CA HIS A 44 18.53 5.26 -8.50
C HIS A 44 20.00 5.69 -8.59
N THR A 45 20.91 4.72 -8.59
CA THR A 45 22.39 4.87 -8.66
C THR A 45 23.07 5.50 -7.43
N SER A 46 22.34 5.85 -6.37
CA SER A 46 22.88 6.50 -5.17
C SER A 46 22.14 6.11 -3.88
N TYR A 47 22.58 6.63 -2.75
CA TYR A 47 21.84 6.58 -1.48
C TYR A 47 21.33 7.98 -1.13
N ARG A 48 20.11 8.05 -0.60
CA ARG A 48 19.49 9.29 -0.06
C ARG A 48 19.25 9.14 1.43
N SER A 49 19.29 10.24 2.16
CA SER A 49 18.92 10.27 3.57
C SER A 49 17.45 9.89 3.73
N LEU A 50 17.17 8.93 4.61
CA LEU A 50 15.83 8.59 5.06
C LEU A 50 15.24 9.82 5.77
N PRO A 51 14.11 10.37 5.31
CA PRO A 51 13.46 11.48 5.98
C PRO A 51 13.12 11.13 7.43
N ALA A 52 13.14 12.12 8.32
CA ALA A 52 12.70 11.93 9.68
C ALA A 52 11.22 11.52 9.71
N PHE A 53 10.87 10.61 10.63
CA PHE A 53 9.49 10.25 10.85
C PHE A 53 8.70 11.46 11.37
N VAL A 54 7.52 11.67 10.79
CA VAL A 54 6.55 12.66 11.25
C VAL A 54 5.34 11.91 11.79
N SER A 55 4.86 12.32 12.97
CA SER A 55 3.65 11.77 13.54
C SER A 55 2.42 12.35 12.85
N SER A 56 1.49 11.50 12.42
CA SER A 56 0.15 11.87 11.97
C SER A 56 -0.84 12.00 13.13
N GLY A 57 -0.38 11.90 14.39
CA GLY A 57 -1.23 11.82 15.57
C GLY A 57 -1.73 10.40 15.85
N ALA A 58 -2.35 10.21 17.02
CA ALA A 58 -2.84 8.90 17.46
C ALA A 58 -4.28 8.65 16.97
N LEU A 59 -4.56 7.42 16.51
CA LEU A 59 -5.92 6.91 16.38
C LEU A 59 -6.47 6.55 17.77
N ALA A 60 -7.79 6.56 17.90
CA ALA A 60 -8.48 6.12 19.13
C ALA A 60 -8.38 4.60 19.38
N SER A 61 -7.98 3.82 18.37
CA SER A 61 -7.85 2.38 18.42
C SER A 61 -6.62 1.92 17.62
N GLN A 62 -6.21 0.67 17.81
CA GLN A 62 -5.08 0.08 17.10
C GLN A 62 -5.29 0.14 15.59
N CYS A 63 -4.30 0.70 14.89
CA CYS A 63 -4.22 0.62 13.44
C CYS A 63 -3.82 -0.80 13.04
N ILE A 64 -4.66 -1.46 12.25
CA ILE A 64 -4.50 -2.85 11.75
C ILE A 64 -4.38 -2.91 10.21
N GLY A 65 -4.25 -1.75 9.57
CA GLY A 65 -3.93 -1.60 8.16
C GLY A 65 -3.92 -0.13 7.79
N ALA A 66 -3.04 0.28 6.86
CA ALA A 66 -2.95 1.66 6.42
C ALA A 66 -2.57 1.74 4.94
N TRP A 67 -3.00 2.81 4.29
CA TRP A 67 -2.73 3.08 2.88
C TRP A 67 -2.53 4.57 2.63
N THR A 68 -1.76 4.91 1.61
CA THR A 68 -1.64 6.29 1.14
C THR A 68 -2.03 6.33 -0.33
N ALA A 69 -3.00 7.17 -0.66
CA ALA A 69 -3.39 7.48 -2.04
C ALA A 69 -3.07 8.95 -2.35
N LEU A 70 -2.92 9.28 -3.62
CA LEU A 70 -2.77 10.66 -4.07
C LEU A 70 -4.11 11.17 -4.60
N ASP A 71 -4.51 12.36 -4.18
CA ASP A 71 -5.66 13.03 -4.79
C ASP A 71 -5.32 13.58 -6.19
N THR A 72 -6.31 14.16 -6.87
CA THR A 72 -6.14 14.76 -8.21
C THR A 72 -5.18 15.96 -8.24
N SER A 73 -4.84 16.51 -7.08
CA SER A 73 -3.86 17.59 -6.90
C SER A 73 -2.50 17.09 -6.41
N SER A 74 -2.28 15.77 -6.40
CA SER A 74 -1.07 15.10 -5.90
C SER A 74 -0.81 15.28 -4.41
N ASN A 75 -1.82 15.62 -3.59
CA ASN A 75 -1.64 15.61 -2.14
C ASN A 75 -1.83 14.20 -1.59
N PRO A 76 -0.96 13.77 -0.66
CA PRO A 76 -1.11 12.47 0.00
C PRO A 76 -2.32 12.47 0.93
N GLN A 77 -3.18 11.49 0.74
CA GLN A 77 -4.32 11.18 1.58
C GLN A 77 -4.04 9.85 2.27
N ILE A 78 -4.02 9.85 3.61
CA ILE A 78 -3.64 8.66 4.40
C ILE A 78 -4.88 8.05 5.02
N TYR A 79 -5.06 6.75 4.83
CA TYR A 79 -6.17 5.98 5.36
C TYR A 79 -5.64 4.95 6.35
N ALA A 80 -6.41 4.70 7.40
CA ALA A 80 -6.09 3.72 8.41
C ALA A 80 -7.36 2.96 8.81
N GLY A 81 -7.26 1.64 8.87
CA GLY A 81 -8.31 0.77 9.38
C GLY A 81 -8.03 0.37 10.82
N ALA A 82 -9.09 0.40 11.64
CA ALA A 82 -9.12 -0.13 12.99
C ALA A 82 -10.12 -1.30 13.08
N GLY A 83 -10.21 -1.93 14.26
CA GLY A 83 -11.07 -3.10 14.45
C GLY A 83 -12.59 -2.86 14.43
N SER A 84 -13.01 -1.61 14.23
CA SER A 84 -14.43 -1.21 14.15
C SER A 84 -14.73 -0.10 13.14
N ASP A 85 -13.71 0.64 12.69
CA ASP A 85 -13.86 1.90 11.97
C ASP A 85 -12.70 2.13 11.00
N LEU A 86 -12.98 2.88 9.94
CA LEU A 86 -12.02 3.42 8.98
C LEU A 86 -11.80 4.91 9.25
N TYR A 87 -10.55 5.35 9.13
CA TYR A 87 -10.13 6.71 9.39
C TYR A 87 -9.35 7.29 8.22
N HIS A 88 -9.50 8.60 8.02
CA HIS A 88 -8.76 9.40 7.04
C HIS A 88 -7.99 10.50 7.76
N TRP A 89 -6.73 10.68 7.39
CA TRP A 89 -5.90 11.80 7.80
C TRP A 89 -5.69 12.74 6.61
N SER A 90 -6.16 13.97 6.77
CA SER A 90 -6.17 15.02 5.74
C SER A 90 -5.14 16.14 6.00
N GLY A 91 -4.17 15.90 6.90
CA GLY A 91 -3.09 16.86 7.19
C GLY A 91 -3.01 17.35 8.63
N SER A 92 -4.10 17.26 9.39
CA SER A 92 -4.16 17.81 10.76
C SER A 92 -4.71 16.86 11.82
N ALA A 93 -5.68 16.00 11.48
CA ALA A 93 -6.32 15.09 12.41
C ALA A 93 -6.90 13.87 11.68
N TRP A 94 -7.14 12.81 12.45
CA TRP A 94 -7.87 11.63 11.98
C TRP A 94 -9.38 11.86 12.10
N THR A 95 -10.09 11.65 11.01
CA THR A 95 -11.56 11.68 10.95
C THR A 95 -12.10 10.29 10.64
N ASN A 96 -13.15 9.87 11.35
CA ASN A 96 -13.84 8.63 11.02
C ASN A 96 -14.59 8.81 9.69
N VAL A 97 -14.28 7.96 8.72
CA VAL A 97 -14.87 7.94 7.36
C VAL A 97 -15.57 6.61 7.09
N SER A 98 -15.92 5.86 8.13
CA SER A 98 -16.71 4.63 8.00
C SER A 98 -18.08 4.92 7.41
N LYS A 99 -18.71 3.93 6.77
CA LYS A 99 -20.11 4.04 6.32
C LYS A 99 -21.07 4.41 7.46
N SER A 100 -20.76 3.95 8.66
CA SER A 100 -21.33 4.38 9.94
C SER A 100 -20.35 4.04 11.06
N ALA A 101 -20.42 4.75 12.20
CA ALA A 101 -19.55 4.45 13.34
C ALA A 101 -19.75 3.00 13.83
N GLY A 102 -18.65 2.28 14.03
CA GLY A 102 -18.64 0.88 14.46
C GLY A 102 -19.08 -0.14 13.41
N ALA A 103 -19.17 0.25 12.13
CA ALA A 103 -19.67 -0.60 11.05
C ALA A 103 -18.86 -1.89 10.81
N TYR A 104 -17.60 -1.92 11.24
CA TYR A 104 -16.65 -2.99 10.92
C TYR A 104 -16.20 -3.76 12.16
N SER A 105 -17.08 -3.88 13.15
CA SER A 105 -16.77 -4.54 14.43
C SER A 105 -16.25 -5.95 14.21
N GLY A 106 -15.05 -6.22 14.72
CA GLY A 106 -14.40 -7.54 14.62
C GLY A 106 -13.38 -7.64 13.49
N ALA A 107 -13.15 -6.57 12.72
CA ALA A 107 -12.04 -6.49 11.78
C ALA A 107 -10.71 -6.74 12.51
N THR A 108 -9.90 -7.66 11.97
CA THR A 108 -8.58 -8.01 12.51
C THR A 108 -7.42 -7.56 11.62
N GLN A 109 -7.73 -7.22 10.37
CA GLN A 109 -6.81 -6.69 9.38
C GLN A 109 -7.55 -5.80 8.38
N TRP A 110 -6.81 -4.96 7.66
CA TRP A 110 -7.31 -4.28 6.48
C TRP A 110 -6.32 -4.36 5.32
N SER A 111 -6.82 -4.76 4.16
CA SER A 111 -6.14 -4.63 2.87
C SER A 111 -6.76 -3.48 2.11
N PHE A 112 -5.90 -2.62 1.55
CA PHE A 112 -6.31 -1.44 0.80
C PHE A 112 -5.62 -1.41 -0.56
N VAL A 113 -6.31 -0.85 -1.55
CA VAL A 113 -5.75 -0.50 -2.85
C VAL A 113 -6.40 0.79 -3.36
N ASP A 114 -5.74 1.49 -4.27
CA ASP A 114 -6.34 2.56 -5.07
C ASP A 114 -6.65 2.06 -6.50
N PHE A 115 -7.86 2.35 -6.97
CA PHE A 115 -8.34 2.01 -8.30
C PHE A 115 -9.21 3.14 -8.85
N GLY A 116 -8.85 3.69 -10.01
CA GLY A 116 -9.69 4.67 -10.71
C GLY A 116 -10.02 5.96 -9.93
N GLY A 117 -9.17 6.36 -8.98
CA GLY A 117 -9.44 7.51 -8.10
C GLY A 117 -10.30 7.21 -6.88
N CYS A 118 -10.57 5.93 -6.61
CA CYS A 118 -11.18 5.44 -5.39
C CYS A 118 -10.16 4.65 -4.56
N ILE A 119 -10.28 4.71 -3.24
CA ILE A 119 -9.66 3.74 -2.34
C ILE A 119 -10.68 2.65 -2.07
N ILE A 120 -10.19 1.43 -2.07
CA ILE A 120 -10.98 0.24 -1.81
C ILE A 120 -10.35 -0.47 -0.62
N GLY A 121 -11.18 -0.89 0.33
CA GLY A 121 -10.77 -1.56 1.57
C GLY A 121 -11.52 -2.87 1.76
N ALA A 122 -10.81 -3.90 2.22
CA ALA A 122 -11.38 -5.18 2.61
C ALA A 122 -10.75 -5.69 3.91
N ASP A 123 -11.57 -6.31 4.75
CA ASP A 123 -11.17 -6.88 6.04
C ASP A 123 -11.46 -8.40 6.13
N GLY A 124 -12.05 -8.97 5.08
CA GLY A 124 -12.44 -10.38 5.01
C GLY A 124 -13.68 -10.77 5.80
N ILE A 125 -14.36 -9.82 6.46
CA ILE A 125 -15.54 -10.09 7.29
C ILE A 125 -16.75 -9.32 6.75
N HIS A 126 -16.56 -8.05 6.42
CA HIS A 126 -17.61 -7.16 5.95
C HIS A 126 -17.57 -7.01 4.43
N ALA A 127 -18.64 -6.44 3.86
CA ALA A 127 -18.65 -6.08 2.45
C ALA A 127 -17.43 -5.23 2.10
N MET A 128 -16.85 -5.44 0.92
CA MET A 128 -15.77 -4.59 0.44
C MET A 128 -16.24 -3.13 0.39
N GLN A 129 -15.38 -2.21 0.83
CA GLN A 129 -15.71 -0.80 0.95
C GLN A 129 -15.01 0.00 -0.15
N ASP A 130 -15.69 1.00 -0.72
CA ASP A 130 -15.06 2.00 -1.58
C ASP A 130 -15.35 3.44 -1.15
N MET A 131 -14.43 4.34 -1.51
CA MET A 131 -14.59 5.78 -1.33
C MET A 131 -13.72 6.51 -2.34
N THR A 132 -14.19 7.60 -2.92
CA THR A 132 -13.31 8.51 -3.69
C THR A 132 -12.15 9.00 -2.83
N VAL A 133 -10.95 9.12 -3.38
CA VAL A 133 -9.80 9.67 -2.66
C VAL A 133 -10.13 11.07 -2.13
N GLY A 134 -10.07 11.26 -0.81
CA GLY A 134 -10.42 12.49 -0.11
C GLY A 134 -11.92 12.64 0.21
N GLY A 135 -12.71 11.59 -0.03
CA GLY A 135 -14.13 11.53 0.31
C GLY A 135 -14.39 11.51 1.83
N SER A 136 -15.67 11.60 2.19
CA SER A 136 -16.10 11.72 3.59
C SER A 136 -16.60 10.42 4.23
N ALA A 137 -17.00 9.43 3.43
CA ALA A 137 -17.50 8.15 3.93
C ALA A 137 -17.32 7.03 2.91
N PHE A 138 -16.92 5.85 3.40
CA PHE A 138 -16.93 4.60 2.65
C PHE A 138 -18.35 4.09 2.40
N ALA A 139 -18.53 3.36 1.31
CA ALA A 139 -19.77 2.69 0.93
C ALA A 139 -19.53 1.21 0.59
N ASP A 140 -20.58 0.39 0.67
CA ASP A 140 -20.50 -1.03 0.34
C ASP A 140 -20.45 -1.25 -1.19
N ILE A 141 -19.47 -2.00 -1.68
CA ILE A 141 -19.50 -2.59 -3.02
C ILE A 141 -20.33 -3.88 -2.96
N THR A 142 -21.64 -3.76 -3.08
CA THR A 142 -22.58 -4.86 -2.77
C THR A 142 -22.43 -6.12 -3.63
N ALA A 143 -21.91 -5.98 -4.85
CA ALA A 143 -21.70 -7.11 -5.75
C ALA A 143 -20.38 -7.87 -5.48
N ALA A 144 -19.44 -7.25 -4.78
CA ALA A 144 -18.12 -7.82 -4.56
C ALA A 144 -18.16 -9.03 -3.61
N PRO A 145 -17.35 -10.07 -3.85
CA PRO A 145 -17.13 -11.11 -2.87
C PRO A 145 -16.35 -10.54 -1.67
N ILE A 146 -16.43 -11.22 -0.53
CA ILE A 146 -15.67 -10.84 0.66
C ILE A 146 -14.38 -11.64 0.66
N GLY A 147 -13.24 -10.97 0.87
CA GLY A 147 -11.92 -11.58 0.96
C GLY A 147 -10.92 -10.71 1.70
N ASN A 148 -9.74 -11.25 1.96
CA ASN A 148 -8.75 -10.66 2.86
C ASN A 148 -7.68 -9.81 2.16
N VAL A 149 -7.40 -10.09 0.89
CA VAL A 149 -6.27 -9.49 0.18
C VAL A 149 -6.75 -8.83 -1.10
N LEU A 150 -6.43 -7.56 -1.26
CA LEU A 150 -6.72 -6.80 -2.47
C LEU A 150 -5.45 -6.65 -3.32
N GLY A 151 -5.65 -6.58 -4.63
CA GLY A 151 -4.61 -6.24 -5.59
C GLY A 151 -5.21 -5.61 -6.82
N VAL A 152 -4.48 -4.73 -7.49
CA VAL A 152 -4.90 -4.16 -8.77
C VAL A 152 -3.93 -4.65 -9.83
N ILE A 153 -4.47 -5.24 -10.90
CA ILE A 153 -3.69 -5.64 -12.06
C ILE A 153 -4.33 -4.99 -13.28
N ASN A 154 -3.58 -4.09 -13.93
CA ASN A 154 -4.06 -3.26 -15.03
C ASN A 154 -5.36 -2.54 -14.68
N GLN A 155 -6.48 -2.96 -15.26
CA GLN A 155 -7.80 -2.35 -15.12
C GLN A 155 -8.78 -3.24 -14.36
N SER A 156 -8.30 -4.23 -13.61
CA SER A 156 -9.18 -5.09 -12.82
C SER A 156 -8.73 -5.11 -11.37
N LEU A 157 -9.71 -5.05 -10.47
CA LEU A 157 -9.53 -5.24 -9.05
C LEU A 157 -9.58 -6.73 -8.75
N PHE A 158 -8.58 -7.23 -8.04
CA PHE A 158 -8.47 -8.60 -7.59
C PHE A 158 -8.73 -8.67 -6.10
N VAL A 159 -9.45 -9.71 -5.69
CA VAL A 159 -9.66 -10.08 -4.30
C VAL A 159 -9.29 -11.54 -4.10
N GLY A 160 -8.44 -11.78 -3.11
CA GLY A 160 -7.92 -13.08 -2.75
C GLY A 160 -8.34 -13.50 -1.34
N ASP A 161 -8.22 -14.81 -1.10
CA ASP A 161 -8.59 -15.45 0.16
C ASP A 161 -10.05 -15.17 0.53
N LEU A 162 -10.94 -15.69 -0.32
CA LEU A 162 -12.38 -15.41 -0.26
C LEU A 162 -13.01 -16.07 0.96
N THR A 163 -13.84 -15.31 1.67
CA THR A 163 -14.60 -15.76 2.84
C THR A 163 -16.10 -15.86 2.54
N SER A 164 -16.61 -15.12 1.54
CA SER A 164 -18.02 -15.11 1.11
C SER A 164 -18.13 -14.92 -0.41
N PRO A 165 -19.09 -15.55 -1.12
CA PRO A 165 -20.24 -16.33 -0.63
C PRO A 165 -19.92 -17.76 -0.19
N THR A 166 -18.70 -18.23 -0.44
CA THR A 166 -18.21 -19.50 0.10
C THR A 166 -16.76 -19.27 0.51
N ALA A 167 -16.44 -19.64 1.76
CA ALA A 167 -15.08 -19.53 2.26
C ALA A 167 -14.18 -20.53 1.52
N ILE A 168 -13.33 -20.01 0.64
CA ILE A 168 -12.42 -20.81 -0.17
C ILE A 168 -11.05 -20.15 -0.07
N PRO A 169 -10.20 -20.62 0.86
CA PRO A 169 -8.86 -20.11 1.03
C PRO A 169 -8.07 -20.18 -0.28
N TYR A 170 -7.18 -19.21 -0.49
CA TYR A 170 -6.32 -19.11 -1.69
C TYR A 170 -7.05 -18.95 -3.03
N ARG A 171 -8.38 -18.82 -3.03
CA ARG A 171 -9.11 -18.45 -4.24
C ARG A 171 -8.95 -16.97 -4.51
N VAL A 172 -8.88 -16.65 -5.80
CA VAL A 172 -8.87 -15.28 -6.31
C VAL A 172 -10.07 -15.10 -7.23
N GLN A 173 -10.69 -13.93 -7.18
CA GLN A 173 -11.67 -13.44 -8.14
C GLN A 173 -11.29 -12.01 -8.54
N TRP A 174 -11.75 -11.56 -9.70
CA TRP A 174 -11.51 -10.19 -10.17
C TRP A 174 -12.79 -9.52 -10.63
N SER A 175 -12.77 -8.19 -10.63
CA SER A 175 -13.85 -7.35 -11.14
C SER A 175 -13.85 -7.30 -12.67
N GLY A 176 -14.94 -6.78 -13.23
CA GLY A 176 -14.98 -6.36 -14.62
C GLY A 176 -13.89 -5.33 -14.96
N ILE A 177 -13.54 -5.26 -16.24
CA ILE A 177 -12.49 -4.35 -16.74
C ILE A 177 -12.96 -2.90 -16.57
N GLY A 178 -12.15 -2.10 -15.86
CA GLY A 178 -12.35 -0.67 -15.66
C GLY A 178 -13.42 -0.33 -14.61
N ASP A 179 -14.08 -1.33 -14.02
CA ASP A 179 -15.18 -1.13 -13.07
C ASP A 179 -15.00 -2.02 -11.83
N PRO A 180 -14.61 -1.45 -10.67
CA PRO A 180 -14.39 -2.21 -9.45
C PRO A 180 -15.70 -2.64 -8.76
N ALA A 181 -16.85 -2.14 -9.21
CA ALA A 181 -18.17 -2.51 -8.69
C ALA A 181 -18.83 -3.64 -9.49
N SER A 182 -18.30 -3.96 -10.68
CA SER A 182 -18.80 -5.04 -11.52
C SER A 182 -18.19 -6.39 -11.11
N TRP A 183 -19.02 -7.27 -10.54
CA TRP A 183 -18.63 -8.62 -10.10
C TRP A 183 -19.59 -9.66 -10.66
N PRO A 184 -19.42 -10.07 -11.92
CA PRO A 184 -20.28 -11.06 -12.54
C PRO A 184 -20.11 -12.43 -11.88
N THR A 185 -21.11 -13.29 -12.01
CA THR A 185 -21.02 -14.66 -11.48
C THR A 185 -19.95 -15.42 -12.26
N PRO A 186 -18.94 -16.01 -11.59
CA PRO A 186 -17.88 -16.74 -12.28
C PRO A 186 -18.42 -17.84 -13.20
N LEU A 187 -17.70 -18.11 -14.29
CA LEU A 187 -18.03 -19.16 -15.26
C LEU A 187 -19.36 -18.94 -16.02
N THR A 188 -19.79 -17.69 -16.18
CA THR A 188 -20.97 -17.31 -16.98
C THR A 188 -20.55 -16.50 -18.20
N ASP A 189 -21.39 -16.47 -19.25
CA ASP A 189 -21.16 -15.63 -20.43
C ASP A 189 -21.07 -14.13 -20.06
N ALA A 190 -21.81 -13.70 -19.02
CA ALA A 190 -21.73 -12.35 -18.49
C ALA A 190 -20.35 -12.05 -17.87
N ALA A 191 -19.73 -13.02 -17.20
CA ALA A 191 -18.38 -12.87 -16.69
C ALA A 191 -17.35 -12.77 -17.81
N ILE A 192 -17.47 -13.62 -18.83
CA ILE A 192 -16.59 -13.56 -20.00
C ILE A 192 -16.66 -12.18 -20.65
N ALA A 193 -17.87 -11.64 -20.87
CA ALA A 193 -18.05 -10.35 -21.50
C ALA A 193 -17.56 -9.14 -20.67
N ALA A 194 -17.63 -9.22 -19.33
CA ALA A 194 -17.25 -8.12 -18.45
C ALA A 194 -15.76 -8.15 -18.04
N GLU A 195 -15.18 -9.35 -17.93
CA GLU A 195 -13.82 -9.56 -17.42
C GLU A 195 -12.78 -9.74 -18.53
N SER A 196 -13.23 -10.06 -19.74
CA SER A 196 -12.39 -10.22 -20.93
C SER A 196 -12.92 -9.32 -22.04
N SER A 197 -12.02 -8.69 -22.78
CA SER A 197 -12.35 -7.87 -23.94
C SER A 197 -12.66 -8.71 -25.20
N TYR A 198 -13.34 -9.86 -25.05
CA TYR A 198 -13.64 -10.79 -26.14
C TYR A 198 -15.13 -10.82 -26.45
#